data_AF-A0A955ISU4-F1
#
_entry.id   AF-A0A955ISU4-F1
#
_cell.length_a   1.000
_cell.length_b   1.000
_cell.length_c   1.000
_cell.angle_alpha   90.00
_cell.angle_beta   90.00
_cell.angle_gamma   90.00
#
_symmetry.space_group_name_H-M   'P 1'
#
loop_
_entity.id
_entity.type
_entity.pdbx_description
1 polymer ?
#
loop_
_entity_poly.entity_id
_entity_poly.type
_entity_poly.pdbx_seq_one_letter_code
_entity_poly.pdbx_strand_id
1 'polypeptide(L)'
;MAILVHVEATRRAADGDPASALDLLVDFTYFARQMADREFHAEMAWGLHHIISTLERLRDVAYVDSRDDEALESDAIHEVIERLSSDRRAYLGLDRLTFPRADMLGARQVIEMTYERNGGARPQIFSSTLSQLTTSDLPLRLFSEHAKWRDAAVIQMPWNGVNERVARIEGDWRVRWDLDPYDPVNQQPFAYREINPIERARCAAVFESVEDMSDLFELRMLANVEAVGTRHALGAIGYHIETSRFAPQIQSIRPAWIAEIEADPFNADRERGRKPPLFYFVPIRDTADRFPSAQQVGPHQLNIIMADGPNIRVLLRDDTFVMYSVGPDSAKNWADEVQNSATAPSGRDYLIWPPVMSLQRTNLVQDGQL
;
A
#
# COMPACT_ATOMS: atom_id res chain seq x y z
N MET A 1 15.46 11.82 0.57
CA MET A 1 14.46 12.87 0.83
C MET A 1 13.37 12.38 1.76
N ALA A 2 12.67 11.28 1.45
CA ALA A 2 11.64 10.70 2.32
C ALA A 2 12.05 10.53 3.80
N ILE A 3 13.23 9.95 4.06
CA ILE A 3 13.75 9.78 5.42
C ILE A 3 13.84 11.11 6.18
N LEU A 4 14.26 12.19 5.51
CA LEU A 4 14.40 13.51 6.15
C LEU A 4 13.04 14.09 6.58
N VAL A 5 11.99 13.85 5.80
CA VAL A 5 10.62 14.26 6.15
C VAL A 5 10.17 13.56 7.42
N HIS A 6 10.36 12.23 7.51
CA HIS A 6 9.96 11.48 8.70
C HIS A 6 10.77 11.85 9.95
N VAL A 7 12.07 12.11 9.79
CA VAL A 7 12.92 12.59 10.88
C VAL A 7 12.48 13.97 11.35
N GLU A 8 12.21 14.89 10.42
CA GLU A 8 11.75 16.24 10.76
C GLU A 8 10.36 16.23 11.41
N ALA A 9 9.43 15.40 10.94
CA ALA A 9 8.13 15.23 11.59
C ALA A 9 8.27 14.71 13.03
N THR A 10 9.18 13.76 13.25
CA THR A 10 9.49 13.25 14.61
C THR A 10 10.08 14.34 15.49
N ARG A 11 11.01 15.15 14.96
CA ARG A 11 11.61 16.28 15.68
C ARG A 11 10.54 17.30 16.10
N ARG A 12 9.66 17.71 15.18
CA ARG A 12 8.59 18.67 15.47
C ARG A 12 7.62 18.17 16.54
N ALA A 13 7.20 16.91 16.43
CA ALA A 13 6.35 16.29 17.45
C ALA A 13 7.04 16.25 18.82
N ALA A 14 8.32 15.88 18.87
CA ALA A 14 9.11 15.88 20.12
C ALA A 14 9.33 17.27 20.72
N ASP A 15 9.35 18.32 19.89
CA ASP A 15 9.45 19.72 20.31
C ASP A 15 8.08 20.31 20.76
N GLY A 16 7.03 19.48 20.84
CA GLY A 16 5.69 19.89 21.27
C GLY A 16 4.84 20.56 20.18
N ASP A 17 5.21 20.39 18.90
CA ASP A 17 4.46 20.89 17.75
C ASP A 17 4.02 19.74 16.81
N PRO A 18 3.08 18.88 17.27
CA PRO A 18 2.57 17.78 16.48
C PRO A 18 1.73 18.25 15.27
N ALA A 19 1.08 19.42 15.35
CA ALA A 19 0.29 19.97 14.25
C ALA A 19 1.17 20.25 13.02
N SER A 20 2.28 20.97 13.18
CA SER A 20 3.23 21.21 12.09
C SER A 20 3.94 19.93 11.60
N ALA A 21 3.98 18.88 12.42
CA ALA A 21 4.45 17.56 11.99
C ALA A 21 3.43 16.88 11.06
N LEU A 22 2.14 16.94 11.40
CA LEU A 22 1.07 16.42 10.54
C LEU A 22 1.05 17.16 9.19
N ASP A 23 1.14 18.49 9.19
CA ASP A 23 1.16 19.28 7.94
C ASP A 23 2.28 18.86 6.99
N LEU A 24 3.49 18.69 7.52
CA LEU A 24 4.64 18.24 6.74
C LEU A 24 4.41 16.85 6.12
N LEU A 25 3.79 15.94 6.87
CA LEU A 25 3.47 14.60 6.38
C LEU A 25 2.34 14.64 5.33
N VAL A 26 1.34 15.51 5.48
CA VAL A 26 0.31 15.70 4.44
C VAL A 26 0.93 16.26 3.16
N ASP A 27 1.79 17.27 3.25
CA ASP A 27 2.52 17.82 2.10
C ASP A 27 3.37 16.77 1.39
N PHE A 28 4.04 15.91 2.16
CA PHE A 28 4.81 14.82 1.58
C PHE A 28 3.93 13.73 0.95
N THR A 29 2.76 13.46 1.53
CA THR A 29 1.75 12.57 0.92
C THR A 29 1.31 13.11 -0.44
N TYR A 30 1.14 14.43 -0.57
CA TYR A 30 0.83 15.07 -1.85
C TYR A 30 1.99 14.95 -2.84
N PHE A 31 3.23 15.17 -2.40
CA PHE A 31 4.38 14.93 -3.27
C PHE A 31 4.45 13.47 -3.75
N ALA A 32 4.26 12.51 -2.86
CA ALA A 32 4.23 11.09 -3.19
C ALA A 32 3.08 10.76 -4.18
N ARG A 33 1.93 11.42 -4.04
CA ARG A 33 0.82 11.34 -5.00
C ARG A 33 1.21 11.88 -6.38
N GLN A 34 2.02 12.94 -6.51
CA GLN A 34 2.52 13.41 -7.81
C GLN A 34 3.50 12.42 -8.47
N MET A 35 4.24 11.67 -7.67
CA MET A 35 5.10 10.59 -8.17
C MET A 35 4.26 9.39 -8.61
N ALA A 36 3.16 9.10 -7.91
CA ALA A 36 2.19 8.07 -8.32
C ALA A 36 1.48 8.38 -9.65
N ASP A 37 1.38 9.66 -10.06
CA ASP A 37 0.84 10.05 -11.39
C ASP A 37 1.85 9.85 -12.55
N ARG A 38 3.08 9.43 -12.27
CA ARG A 38 4.08 9.27 -13.32
C ARG A 38 3.83 8.00 -14.14
N GLU A 39 4.38 8.01 -15.35
CA GLU A 39 4.13 6.97 -16.35
C GLU A 39 5.03 5.74 -16.20
N PHE A 40 6.03 5.76 -15.31
CA PHE A 40 6.92 4.64 -15.05
C PHE A 40 6.52 3.85 -13.80
N HIS A 41 6.64 2.53 -13.88
CA HIS A 41 6.37 1.60 -12.77
C HIS A 41 7.15 1.98 -11.51
N ALA A 42 8.46 2.16 -11.61
CA ALA A 42 9.32 2.45 -10.45
C ALA A 42 8.92 3.74 -9.71
N GLU A 43 8.53 4.78 -10.46
CA GLU A 43 8.09 6.06 -9.89
C GLU A 43 6.72 5.92 -9.20
N MET A 44 5.81 5.17 -9.83
CA MET A 44 4.49 4.93 -9.28
C MET A 44 4.53 4.07 -8.02
N ALA A 45 5.28 2.97 -8.06
CA ALA A 45 5.50 2.09 -6.92
C ALA A 45 6.13 2.88 -5.76
N TRP A 46 7.15 3.70 -6.04
CA TRP A 46 7.75 4.60 -5.05
C TRP A 46 6.71 5.55 -4.45
N GLY A 47 5.88 6.17 -5.27
CA GLY A 47 4.82 7.09 -4.82
C GLY A 47 3.81 6.40 -3.90
N LEU A 48 3.28 5.24 -4.30
CA LEU A 48 2.32 4.48 -3.51
C LEU A 48 2.91 4.00 -2.17
N HIS A 49 4.14 3.49 -2.17
CA HIS A 49 4.84 3.11 -0.94
C HIS A 49 4.99 4.28 0.04
N HIS A 50 5.30 5.47 -0.47
CA HIS A 50 5.46 6.65 0.37
C HIS A 50 4.13 7.20 0.86
N ILE A 51 3.04 7.06 0.08
CA ILE A 51 1.69 7.36 0.57
C ILE A 51 1.35 6.43 1.76
N ILE A 52 1.51 5.12 1.60
CA ILE A 52 1.23 4.11 2.64
C ILE A 52 2.00 4.43 3.93
N SER A 53 3.32 4.54 3.85
CA SER A 53 4.16 4.80 5.02
C SER A 53 3.90 6.17 5.67
N THR A 54 3.60 7.20 4.88
CA THR A 54 3.33 8.55 5.41
C THR A 54 1.98 8.62 6.11
N LEU A 55 0.96 7.91 5.60
CA LEU A 55 -0.34 7.80 6.25
C LEU A 55 -0.25 7.06 7.58
N GLU A 56 0.55 5.98 7.67
CA GLU A 56 0.85 5.35 8.95
C GLU A 56 1.58 6.31 9.89
N ARG A 57 2.56 7.08 9.39
CA ARG A 57 3.28 8.09 10.20
C ARG A 57 2.38 9.20 10.73
N LEU A 58 1.39 9.64 9.96
CA LEU A 58 0.39 10.60 10.43
C LEU A 58 -0.35 10.06 11.65
N ARG A 59 -0.79 8.79 11.58
CA ARG A 59 -1.44 8.13 12.71
C ARG A 59 -0.48 7.92 13.87
N ASP A 60 0.80 7.60 13.62
CA ASP A 60 1.80 7.44 14.69
C ASP A 60 2.00 8.73 15.49
N VAL A 61 2.14 9.88 14.82
CA VAL A 61 2.26 11.18 15.49
C VAL A 61 1.03 11.44 16.35
N ALA A 62 -0.17 11.24 15.80
CA ALA A 62 -1.42 11.41 16.56
C ALA A 62 -1.55 10.42 17.73
N TYR A 63 -1.09 9.17 17.56
CA TYR A 63 -1.14 8.15 18.61
C TYR A 63 -0.22 8.50 19.77
N VAL A 64 1.02 8.90 19.48
CA VAL A 64 1.96 9.32 20.53
C VAL A 64 1.44 10.54 21.26
N ASP A 65 1.00 11.56 20.53
CA ASP A 65 0.45 12.77 21.14
C ASP A 65 -0.75 12.47 22.07
N SER A 66 -1.66 11.58 21.63
CA SER A 66 -2.81 11.15 22.44
C SER A 66 -2.46 10.35 23.71
N ARG A 67 -1.19 9.95 23.88
CA ARG A 67 -0.71 9.22 25.07
C ARG A 67 0.18 10.06 25.98
N ASP A 68 0.69 11.18 25.47
CA ASP A 68 1.62 12.06 26.14
C ASP A 68 0.89 13.35 26.58
N ASP A 69 1.31 14.51 26.08
CA ASP A 69 0.83 15.83 26.53
C ASP A 69 -0.46 16.30 25.83
N GLU A 70 -1.00 15.53 24.87
CA GLU A 70 -2.21 15.85 24.09
C GLU A 70 -2.17 17.28 23.49
N ALA A 71 -1.07 17.61 22.79
CA ALA A 71 -0.87 18.94 22.21
C ALA A 71 -1.63 19.16 20.89
N LEU A 72 -2.19 18.11 20.26
CA LEU A 72 -3.04 18.26 19.08
C LEU A 72 -4.41 18.85 19.42
N GLU A 73 -4.75 19.94 18.74
CA GLU A 73 -6.07 20.58 18.84
C GLU A 73 -7.07 20.02 17.82
N SER A 74 -8.37 20.13 18.13
CA SER A 74 -9.47 19.70 17.26
C SER A 74 -9.39 20.31 15.85
N ASP A 75 -9.09 21.61 15.76
CA ASP A 75 -8.99 22.34 14.49
C ASP A 75 -7.89 21.80 13.57
N ALA A 76 -6.72 21.44 14.13
CA ALA A 76 -5.62 20.87 13.37
C ALA A 76 -6.00 19.49 12.77
N ILE A 77 -6.75 18.68 13.53
CA ILE A 77 -7.23 17.38 13.04
C ILE A 77 -8.26 17.58 11.92
N HIS A 78 -9.18 18.53 12.06
CA HIS A 78 -10.14 18.87 11.00
C HIS A 78 -9.43 19.27 9.71
N GLU A 79 -8.44 20.15 9.78
CA GLU A 79 -7.68 20.60 8.61
C GLU A 79 -6.97 19.42 7.93
N VAL A 80 -6.33 18.54 8.69
CA VAL A 80 -5.67 17.35 8.14
C VAL A 80 -6.68 16.42 7.45
N ILE A 81 -7.84 16.17 8.07
CA ILE A 81 -8.88 15.32 7.47
C ILE A 81 -9.43 15.93 6.18
N GLU A 82 -9.69 17.24 6.16
CA GLU A 82 -10.18 17.96 4.97
C GLU A 82 -9.17 17.86 3.82
N ARG A 83 -7.88 18.07 4.12
CA ARG A 83 -6.79 17.92 3.16
C ARG A 83 -6.69 16.49 2.62
N LEU A 84 -6.85 15.48 3.49
CA LEU A 84 -6.83 14.07 3.10
C LEU A 84 -8.14 13.57 2.47
N SER A 85 -9.11 14.45 2.20
CA SER A 85 -10.43 14.08 1.67
C SER A 85 -10.36 13.12 0.47
N SER A 86 -11.31 12.18 0.44
CA SER A 86 -11.49 11.21 -0.64
C SER A 86 -12.40 11.68 -1.76
N ASP A 87 -12.85 12.94 -1.75
CA ASP A 87 -13.57 13.48 -2.91
C ASP A 87 -12.71 13.25 -4.17
N ARG A 88 -13.33 12.78 -5.25
CA ARG A 88 -12.63 12.58 -6.54
C ARG A 88 -11.97 13.87 -7.03
N ARG A 89 -12.45 15.03 -6.59
CA ARG A 89 -11.81 16.33 -6.86
C ARG A 89 -10.65 16.65 -5.92
N ALA A 90 -10.58 16.03 -4.75
CA ALA A 90 -9.51 16.21 -3.80
C ALA A 90 -8.18 15.67 -4.35
N TYR A 91 -7.10 16.15 -3.75
CA TYR A 91 -5.75 15.93 -4.25
C TYR A 91 -5.32 14.46 -4.14
N LEU A 92 -5.68 13.79 -3.05
CA LEU A 92 -5.28 12.41 -2.78
C LEU A 92 -5.98 11.39 -3.68
N GLY A 93 -7.16 11.71 -4.25
CA GLY A 93 -8.04 10.80 -4.99
C GLY A 93 -7.31 9.70 -5.78
N LEU A 94 -7.15 8.53 -5.14
CA LEU A 94 -6.35 7.41 -5.66
C LEU A 94 -7.06 6.70 -6.81
N ASP A 95 -8.39 6.81 -6.87
CA ASP A 95 -9.21 6.29 -7.98
C ASP A 95 -8.95 6.96 -9.33
N ARG A 96 -8.19 8.07 -9.34
CA ARG A 96 -7.81 8.78 -10.57
C ARG A 96 -6.46 8.34 -11.12
N LEU A 97 -5.73 7.50 -10.39
CA LEU A 97 -4.45 6.99 -10.87
C LEU A 97 -4.69 6.20 -12.15
N THR A 98 -3.93 6.51 -13.19
CA THR A 98 -3.91 5.72 -14.43
C THR A 98 -2.79 4.69 -14.36
N PHE A 99 -3.00 3.53 -14.97
CA PHE A 99 -1.95 2.52 -15.06
C PHE A 99 -0.74 3.07 -15.86
N PRO A 100 0.51 2.88 -15.39
CA PRO A 100 1.70 3.44 -16.02
C PRO A 100 2.01 2.72 -17.34
N ARG A 101 2.44 3.47 -18.35
CA ARG A 101 2.62 2.95 -19.73
C ARG A 101 4.03 3.08 -20.27
N ALA A 102 4.89 3.83 -19.61
CA ALA A 102 6.20 4.18 -20.16
C ALA A 102 7.12 2.96 -20.30
N ASP A 103 7.14 2.04 -19.34
CA ASP A 103 7.94 0.81 -19.44
C ASP A 103 7.49 -0.07 -20.62
N MET A 104 6.17 -0.17 -20.84
CA MET A 104 5.62 -0.89 -22.00
C MET A 104 5.96 -0.21 -23.32
N LEU A 105 6.00 1.13 -23.35
CA LEU A 105 6.46 1.88 -24.51
C LEU A 105 7.96 1.66 -24.76
N GLY A 106 8.77 1.63 -23.70
CA GLY A 106 10.19 1.28 -23.75
C GLY A 106 10.42 -0.10 -24.35
N ALA A 107 9.66 -1.10 -23.90
CA ALA A 107 9.71 -2.46 -24.44
C ALA A 107 9.38 -2.50 -25.94
N ARG A 108 8.36 -1.75 -26.38
CA ARG A 108 8.02 -1.63 -27.80
C ARG A 108 9.15 -1.03 -28.61
N GLN A 109 9.83 0.00 -28.10
CA GLN A 109 11.00 0.59 -28.75
C GLN A 109 12.17 -0.40 -28.85
N VAL A 110 12.44 -1.16 -27.78
CA VAL A 110 13.47 -2.22 -27.80
C VAL A 110 13.14 -3.28 -28.86
N ILE A 111 11.88 -3.69 -28.99
CA ILE A 111 11.44 -4.62 -30.04
C ILE A 111 11.64 -4.01 -31.43
N GLU A 112 11.23 -2.77 -31.66
CA GLU A 112 11.38 -2.09 -32.95
C GLU A 112 12.85 -1.96 -33.38
N MET A 113 13.76 -1.76 -32.42
CA MET A 113 15.19 -1.69 -32.68
C MET A 113 15.80 -3.07 -33.00
N THR A 114 15.40 -4.10 -32.25
CA THR A 114 16.09 -5.40 -32.24
C THR A 114 15.49 -6.43 -33.21
N TYR A 115 14.27 -6.22 -33.72
CA TYR A 115 13.60 -7.15 -34.63
C TYR A 115 13.48 -6.60 -36.05
N GLU A 116 13.39 -7.51 -37.02
CA GLU A 116 12.92 -7.17 -38.36
C GLU A 116 11.39 -7.17 -38.40
N ARG A 117 10.80 -6.19 -39.08
CA ARG A 117 9.34 -6.15 -39.25
C ARG A 117 8.87 -7.40 -40.01
N ASN A 118 7.96 -8.16 -39.40
CA ASN A 118 7.51 -9.49 -39.87
C ASN A 118 8.61 -10.57 -39.94
N GLY A 119 9.78 -10.32 -39.34
CA GLY A 119 10.91 -11.25 -39.29
C GLY A 119 11.25 -11.69 -37.86
N GLY A 120 12.45 -12.24 -37.70
CA GLY A 120 13.02 -12.61 -36.40
C GLY A 120 13.82 -11.49 -35.75
N ALA A 121 14.45 -11.81 -34.62
CA ALA A 121 15.42 -10.93 -33.98
C ALA A 121 16.67 -10.79 -34.85
N ARG A 122 17.22 -9.57 -34.95
CA ARG A 122 18.50 -9.27 -35.61
C ARG A 122 19.63 -9.62 -34.64
N PRO A 123 20.38 -10.71 -34.83
CA PRO A 123 21.23 -11.25 -33.77
C PRO A 123 22.27 -10.27 -33.22
N GLN A 124 22.88 -9.45 -34.09
CA GLN A 124 23.89 -8.48 -33.70
C GLN A 124 23.31 -7.31 -32.89
N ILE A 125 22.17 -6.76 -33.33
CA ILE A 125 21.54 -5.63 -32.64
C ILE A 125 20.88 -6.10 -31.35
N PHE A 126 20.18 -7.24 -31.39
CA PHE A 126 19.54 -7.86 -30.23
C PHE A 126 20.54 -8.13 -29.10
N SER A 127 21.67 -8.77 -29.42
CA SER A 127 22.69 -9.08 -28.41
C SER A 127 23.34 -7.85 -27.81
N SER A 128 23.67 -6.85 -28.62
CA SER A 128 24.21 -5.57 -28.13
C SER A 128 23.22 -4.85 -27.22
N THR A 129 21.97 -4.67 -27.65
CA THR A 129 20.96 -3.93 -26.89
C THR A 129 20.63 -4.61 -25.56
N LEU A 130 20.34 -5.93 -25.56
CA LEU A 130 19.99 -6.62 -24.32
C LEU A 130 21.19 -6.76 -23.37
N SER A 131 22.41 -6.88 -23.90
CA SER A 131 23.60 -6.85 -23.04
C SER A 131 23.73 -5.53 -22.30
N GLN A 132 23.41 -4.40 -22.92
CA GLN A 132 23.45 -3.09 -22.26
C GLN A 132 22.34 -2.94 -21.22
N LEU A 133 21.12 -3.38 -21.53
CA LEU A 133 19.99 -3.34 -20.60
C LEU A 133 20.27 -4.16 -19.33
N THR A 134 20.88 -5.34 -19.48
CA THR A 134 21.13 -6.26 -18.35
C THR A 134 22.43 -5.99 -17.59
N THR A 135 23.30 -5.10 -18.07
CA THR A 135 24.60 -4.80 -17.44
C THR A 135 24.74 -3.36 -16.97
N SER A 136 23.66 -2.59 -16.95
CA SER A 136 23.60 -1.21 -16.43
C SER A 136 24.35 -1.06 -15.09
N ASP A 137 24.16 -2.00 -14.17
CA ASP A 137 24.78 -1.96 -12.83
C ASP A 137 26.11 -2.73 -12.73
N LEU A 138 26.46 -3.53 -13.75
CA LEU A 138 27.63 -4.43 -13.73
C LEU A 138 28.34 -4.43 -15.10
N PRO A 139 29.03 -3.33 -15.48
CA PRO A 139 29.55 -3.14 -16.83
C PRO A 139 30.62 -4.17 -17.25
N LEU A 140 31.32 -4.78 -16.29
CA LEU A 140 32.33 -5.82 -16.57
C LEU A 140 31.73 -7.13 -17.10
N ARG A 141 30.41 -7.34 -16.97
CA ARG A 141 29.71 -8.53 -17.49
C ARG A 141 29.26 -8.40 -18.95
N LEU A 142 29.49 -7.26 -19.58
CA LEU A 142 29.02 -6.97 -20.95
C LEU A 142 29.41 -8.06 -21.96
N PHE A 143 30.66 -8.54 -21.92
CA PHE A 143 31.15 -9.54 -22.89
C PHE A 143 30.48 -10.91 -22.74
N SER A 144 30.28 -11.36 -21.49
CA SER A 144 29.59 -12.63 -21.22
C SER A 144 28.10 -12.55 -21.55
N GLU A 145 27.45 -11.41 -21.22
CA GLU A 145 26.04 -11.20 -21.54
C GLU A 145 25.83 -11.08 -23.05
N HIS A 146 26.73 -10.42 -23.79
CA HIS A 146 26.64 -10.34 -25.25
C HIS A 146 26.67 -11.73 -25.91
N ALA A 147 27.52 -12.66 -25.44
CA ALA A 147 27.55 -14.02 -25.96
C ALA A 147 26.25 -14.77 -25.68
N LYS A 148 25.74 -14.68 -24.44
CA LYS A 148 24.45 -15.27 -24.02
C LYS A 148 23.29 -14.75 -24.89
N TRP A 149 23.21 -13.43 -25.10
CA TRP A 149 22.12 -12.82 -25.86
C TRP A 149 22.20 -13.11 -27.35
N ARG A 150 23.41 -13.32 -27.90
CA ARG A 150 23.57 -13.77 -29.29
C ARG A 150 22.98 -15.15 -29.50
N ASP A 151 23.18 -16.07 -28.56
CA ASP A 151 22.62 -17.41 -28.63
C ASP A 151 21.10 -17.38 -28.41
N ALA A 152 20.62 -16.54 -27.48
CA ALA A 152 19.20 -16.34 -27.22
C ALA A 152 18.45 -15.71 -28.41
N ALA A 153 19.11 -14.91 -29.25
CA ALA A 153 18.50 -14.31 -30.44
C ALA A 153 17.91 -15.34 -31.41
N VAL A 154 18.50 -16.55 -31.46
CA VAL A 154 18.10 -17.62 -32.40
C VAL A 154 16.73 -18.21 -32.06
N ILE A 155 16.36 -18.24 -30.77
CA ILE A 155 15.13 -18.88 -30.30
C ILE A 155 13.94 -17.91 -30.17
N GLN A 156 14.17 -16.61 -30.40
CA GLN A 156 13.15 -15.58 -30.23
C GLN A 156 11.91 -15.83 -31.10
N MET A 157 10.75 -15.45 -30.59
CA MET A 157 9.51 -15.43 -31.36
C MET A 157 9.61 -14.43 -32.52
N PRO A 158 8.85 -14.62 -33.61
CA PRO A 158 8.79 -13.62 -34.68
C PRO A 158 8.17 -12.32 -34.17
N TRP A 159 8.46 -11.21 -34.86
CA TRP A 159 8.02 -9.85 -34.51
C TRP A 159 6.52 -9.75 -34.19
N ASN A 160 5.66 -10.42 -34.98
CA ASN A 160 4.21 -10.43 -34.73
C ASN A 160 3.86 -11.09 -33.38
N GLY A 161 4.47 -12.23 -33.07
CA GLY A 161 4.20 -12.96 -31.82
C GLY A 161 4.68 -12.20 -30.58
N VAL A 162 5.82 -11.51 -30.68
CA VAL A 162 6.32 -10.67 -29.58
C VAL A 162 5.40 -9.46 -29.35
N ASN A 163 4.97 -8.79 -30.42
CA ASN A 163 4.06 -7.64 -30.31
C ASN A 163 2.68 -8.01 -29.78
N GLU A 164 2.13 -9.14 -30.22
CA GLU A 164 0.87 -9.68 -29.68
C GLU A 164 1.01 -9.97 -28.19
N ARG A 165 2.16 -10.51 -27.77
CA ARG A 165 2.41 -10.78 -26.35
C ARG A 165 2.48 -9.50 -25.51
N VAL A 166 3.22 -8.49 -25.96
CA VAL A 166 3.28 -7.17 -25.30
C VAL A 166 1.88 -6.56 -25.19
N ALA A 167 1.11 -6.60 -26.27
CA ALA A 167 -0.25 -6.06 -26.28
C ALA A 167 -1.19 -6.81 -25.33
N ARG A 168 -1.04 -8.14 -25.20
CA ARG A 168 -1.82 -8.94 -24.24
C ARG A 168 -1.49 -8.57 -22.80
N ILE A 169 -0.20 -8.41 -22.46
CA ILE A 169 0.23 -8.02 -21.10
C ILE A 169 -0.27 -6.61 -20.77
N GLU A 170 -0.04 -5.62 -21.65
CA GLU A 170 -0.51 -4.24 -21.46
C GLU A 170 -2.04 -4.18 -21.34
N GLY A 171 -2.74 -4.93 -22.19
CA GLY A 171 -4.19 -5.01 -22.20
C GLY A 171 -4.76 -5.59 -20.92
N ASP A 172 -4.15 -6.66 -20.39
CA ASP A 172 -4.57 -7.31 -19.15
C ASP A 172 -4.45 -6.35 -17.96
N TRP A 173 -3.28 -5.73 -17.76
CA TRP A 173 -3.09 -4.76 -16.67
C TRP A 173 -4.02 -3.55 -16.79
N ARG A 174 -4.12 -2.95 -17.98
CA ARG A 174 -4.96 -1.75 -18.16
C ARG A 174 -6.43 -2.03 -17.89
N VAL A 175 -6.96 -3.14 -18.41
CA VAL A 175 -8.37 -3.50 -18.19
C VAL A 175 -8.61 -3.72 -16.71
N ARG A 176 -7.76 -4.50 -16.04
CA ARG A 176 -7.87 -4.80 -14.61
C ARG A 176 -7.78 -3.58 -13.71
N TRP A 177 -6.96 -2.61 -14.08
CA TRP A 177 -6.73 -1.40 -13.27
C TRP A 177 -7.99 -0.56 -13.07
N ASP A 178 -8.89 -0.55 -14.05
CA ASP A 178 -10.14 0.20 -13.99
C ASP A 178 -11.29 -0.61 -13.35
N LEU A 179 -11.08 -1.89 -13.04
CA LEU A 179 -12.07 -2.75 -12.40
C LEU A 179 -11.99 -2.64 -10.88
N ASP A 180 -13.08 -3.06 -10.22
CA ASP A 180 -13.09 -3.22 -8.76
C ASP A 180 -12.07 -4.31 -8.36
N PRO A 181 -11.32 -4.14 -7.25
CA PRO A 181 -10.35 -5.15 -6.79
C PRO A 181 -10.95 -6.56 -6.61
N TYR A 182 -12.24 -6.68 -6.32
CA TYR A 182 -12.93 -7.96 -6.14
C TYR A 182 -13.60 -8.49 -7.40
N ASP A 183 -13.48 -7.79 -8.53
CA ASP A 183 -13.97 -8.29 -9.82
C ASP A 183 -13.38 -9.69 -10.11
N PRO A 184 -14.17 -10.66 -10.61
CA PRO A 184 -13.66 -11.99 -10.93
C PRO A 184 -12.44 -12.00 -11.86
N VAL A 185 -12.27 -10.99 -12.71
CA VAL A 185 -11.08 -10.83 -13.56
C VAL A 185 -9.84 -10.54 -12.72
N ASN A 186 -9.94 -9.74 -11.66
CA ASN A 186 -8.81 -9.42 -10.77
C ASN A 186 -8.38 -10.60 -9.89
N GLN A 187 -9.24 -11.61 -9.72
CA GLN A 187 -8.92 -12.84 -8.97
C GLN A 187 -8.13 -13.86 -9.80
N GLN A 188 -8.06 -13.69 -11.13
CA GLN A 188 -7.30 -14.60 -12.00
C GLN A 188 -5.80 -14.24 -11.99
N PRO A 189 -4.90 -15.19 -12.26
CA PRO A 189 -3.49 -14.86 -12.50
C PRO A 189 -3.33 -13.81 -13.61
N PHE A 190 -2.37 -12.91 -13.44
CA PHE A 190 -2.05 -11.90 -14.46
C PHE A 190 -1.38 -12.55 -15.67
N ALA A 191 -1.67 -12.00 -16.85
CA ALA A 191 -1.13 -12.50 -18.12
C ALA A 191 0.42 -12.50 -18.14
N TYR A 192 1.07 -11.62 -17.38
CA TYR A 192 2.54 -11.62 -17.21
C TYR A 192 3.03 -12.87 -16.45
N ARG A 193 2.33 -13.27 -15.38
CA ARG A 193 2.70 -14.38 -14.48
C ARG A 193 2.36 -15.76 -15.05
N GLU A 194 1.38 -15.87 -15.94
CA GLU A 194 0.99 -17.14 -16.59
C GLU A 194 2.04 -17.69 -17.58
N ILE A 195 3.07 -16.92 -17.90
CA ILE A 195 3.97 -17.22 -19.01
C ILE A 195 4.98 -18.26 -18.59
N ASN A 196 4.99 -19.39 -19.31
CA ASN A 196 5.94 -20.47 -19.02
C ASN A 196 7.41 -20.04 -19.31
N PRO A 197 8.40 -20.69 -18.67
CA PRO A 197 9.81 -20.30 -18.81
C PRO A 197 10.33 -20.31 -20.25
N ILE A 198 9.82 -21.22 -21.08
CA ILE A 198 10.23 -21.34 -22.49
C ILE A 198 9.74 -20.13 -23.28
N GLU A 199 8.46 -19.77 -23.15
CA GLU A 199 7.90 -18.58 -23.78
C GLU A 199 8.57 -17.30 -23.28
N ARG A 200 8.89 -17.24 -21.98
CA ARG A 200 9.63 -16.11 -21.40
C ARG A 200 10.98 -15.91 -22.10
N ALA A 201 11.75 -16.98 -22.26
CA ALA A 201 13.03 -16.95 -22.97
C ALA A 201 12.90 -16.55 -24.45
N ARG A 202 11.79 -16.90 -25.10
CA ARG A 202 11.52 -16.57 -26.51
C ARG A 202 10.99 -15.14 -26.72
N CYS A 203 10.69 -14.41 -25.64
CA CYS A 203 10.22 -13.03 -25.63
C CYS A 203 11.13 -12.14 -24.78
N ALA A 204 12.43 -12.41 -24.76
CA ALA A 204 13.35 -11.79 -23.80
C ALA A 204 13.40 -10.26 -23.92
N ALA A 205 13.26 -9.69 -25.12
CA ALA A 205 13.18 -8.24 -25.29
C ALA A 205 12.05 -7.57 -24.47
N VAL A 206 10.97 -8.30 -24.19
CA VAL A 206 9.87 -7.81 -23.34
C VAL A 206 10.25 -7.91 -21.87
N PHE A 207 10.65 -9.11 -21.44
CA PHE A 207 10.83 -9.41 -20.02
C PHE A 207 12.09 -8.83 -19.40
N GLU A 208 13.09 -8.49 -20.20
CA GLU A 208 14.26 -7.74 -19.75
C GLU A 208 14.01 -6.23 -19.74
N SER A 209 12.96 -5.76 -20.44
CA SER A 209 12.60 -4.33 -20.47
C SER A 209 11.49 -3.97 -19.50
N VAL A 210 10.72 -4.96 -19.03
CA VAL A 210 9.49 -4.77 -18.25
C VAL A 210 9.46 -5.73 -17.07
N GLU A 211 9.42 -5.16 -15.88
CA GLU A 211 9.21 -5.87 -14.64
C GLU A 211 7.73 -6.25 -14.44
N ASP A 212 7.47 -7.12 -13.46
CA ASP A 212 6.11 -7.48 -13.10
C ASP A 212 5.44 -6.32 -12.35
N MET A 213 4.54 -5.59 -13.04
CA MET A 213 3.81 -4.45 -12.47
C MET A 213 2.54 -4.83 -11.71
N SER A 214 2.29 -6.13 -11.51
CA SER A 214 1.12 -6.60 -10.75
C SER A 214 1.14 -6.18 -9.28
N ASP A 215 2.32 -5.86 -8.74
CA ASP A 215 2.51 -5.29 -7.40
C ASP A 215 1.77 -3.96 -7.20
N LEU A 216 1.63 -3.14 -8.26
CA LEU A 216 0.92 -1.85 -8.20
C LEU A 216 -0.54 -1.98 -7.76
N PHE A 217 -1.19 -3.12 -8.06
CA PHE A 217 -2.58 -3.37 -7.64
C PHE A 217 -2.67 -3.55 -6.12
N GLU A 218 -1.74 -4.30 -5.55
CA GLU A 218 -1.62 -4.51 -4.12
C GLU A 218 -1.29 -3.19 -3.41
N LEU A 219 -0.34 -2.44 -3.96
CA LEU A 219 0.04 -1.12 -3.43
C LEU A 219 -1.11 -0.12 -3.49
N ARG A 220 -1.89 -0.09 -4.57
CA ARG A 220 -3.08 0.78 -4.67
C ARG A 220 -4.13 0.40 -3.63
N MET A 221 -4.36 -0.90 -3.41
CA MET A 221 -5.30 -1.36 -2.39
C MET A 221 -4.84 -0.94 -0.99
N LEU A 222 -3.57 -1.17 -0.65
CA LEU A 222 -2.98 -0.74 0.62
C LEU A 222 -3.07 0.77 0.81
N ALA A 223 -2.72 1.57 -0.19
CA ALA A 223 -2.81 3.02 -0.12
C ALA A 223 -4.24 3.51 0.13
N ASN A 224 -5.26 2.84 -0.45
CA ASN A 224 -6.67 3.15 -0.18
C ASN A 224 -7.06 2.82 1.26
N VAL A 225 -6.66 1.65 1.76
CA VAL A 225 -6.98 1.20 3.14
C VAL A 225 -6.35 2.15 4.15
N GLU A 226 -5.10 2.51 3.92
CA GLU A 226 -4.36 3.49 4.71
C GLU A 226 -5.01 4.86 4.69
N ALA A 227 -5.46 5.34 3.52
CA ALA A 227 -6.08 6.66 3.40
C ALA A 227 -7.43 6.72 4.13
N VAL A 228 -8.28 5.71 3.91
CA VAL A 228 -9.57 5.57 4.61
C VAL A 228 -9.32 5.44 6.11
N GLY A 229 -8.41 4.55 6.51
CA GLY A 229 -8.03 4.30 7.89
C GLY A 229 -7.53 5.53 8.62
N THR A 230 -6.64 6.33 8.01
CA THR A 230 -6.15 7.59 8.59
C THR A 230 -7.28 8.57 8.86
N ARG A 231 -8.16 8.82 7.88
CA ARG A 231 -9.28 9.76 8.09
C ARG A 231 -10.20 9.33 9.22
N HIS A 232 -10.53 8.04 9.30
CA HIS A 232 -11.41 7.51 10.34
C HIS A 232 -10.74 7.50 11.71
N ALA A 233 -9.46 7.12 11.79
CA ALA A 233 -8.69 7.11 13.03
C ALA A 233 -8.50 8.52 13.58
N LEU A 234 -8.14 9.49 12.73
CA LEU A 234 -8.04 10.90 13.11
C LEU A 234 -9.39 11.45 13.56
N GLY A 235 -10.49 11.11 12.88
CA GLY A 235 -11.83 11.51 13.32
C GLY A 235 -12.24 10.91 14.67
N ALA A 236 -11.81 9.69 14.99
CA ALA A 236 -12.02 9.07 16.29
C ALA A 236 -11.18 9.74 17.40
N ILE A 237 -9.95 10.16 17.09
CA ILE A 237 -9.10 10.94 18.00
C ILE A 237 -9.65 12.34 18.22
N GLY A 238 -10.08 13.02 17.16
CA GLY A 238 -10.75 14.30 17.27
C GLY A 238 -11.97 14.24 18.20
N TYR A 239 -12.83 13.22 18.01
CA TYR A 239 -13.96 12.97 18.93
C TYR A 239 -13.51 12.77 20.38
N HIS A 240 -12.39 12.07 20.59
CA HIS A 240 -11.82 11.86 21.91
C HIS A 240 -11.35 13.17 22.56
N ILE A 241 -10.65 14.01 21.81
CA ILE A 241 -10.17 15.32 22.29
C ILE A 241 -11.34 16.22 22.73
N GLU A 242 -12.44 16.25 21.96
CA GLU A 242 -13.60 17.08 22.28
C GLU A 242 -14.43 16.59 23.48
N THR A 243 -14.53 15.26 23.64
CA THR A 243 -15.47 14.66 24.60
C THR A 243 -14.81 13.97 25.78
N SER A 244 -13.48 13.88 25.77
CA SER A 244 -12.64 13.07 26.67
C SER A 244 -13.09 11.61 26.77
N ARG A 245 -13.74 11.09 25.72
CA ARG A 245 -14.28 9.73 25.65
C ARG A 245 -14.11 9.17 24.25
N PHE A 246 -13.72 7.92 24.15
CA PHE A 246 -13.72 7.25 22.85
C PHE A 246 -15.14 7.07 22.31
N ALA A 247 -15.30 7.26 21.01
CA ALA A 247 -16.58 7.09 20.33
C ALA A 247 -17.21 5.73 20.69
N PRO A 248 -18.53 5.66 20.95
CA PRO A 248 -19.20 4.40 21.25
C PRO A 248 -19.23 3.49 20.02
N GLN A 249 -19.28 4.09 18.83
CA GLN A 249 -19.26 3.38 17.54
C GLN A 249 -18.61 4.28 16.48
N ILE A 250 -18.08 3.70 15.41
CA ILE A 250 -17.43 4.46 14.34
C ILE A 250 -18.36 5.48 13.68
N GLN A 251 -19.68 5.26 13.69
CA GLN A 251 -20.65 6.18 13.09
C GLN A 251 -20.75 7.51 13.85
N SER A 252 -20.31 7.58 15.10
CA SER A 252 -20.43 8.76 15.97
C SER A 252 -19.50 9.91 15.60
N ILE A 253 -18.47 9.67 14.78
CA ILE A 253 -17.58 10.73 14.30
C ILE A 253 -18.23 11.55 13.17
N ARG A 254 -19.38 11.13 12.65
CA ARG A 254 -20.17 11.87 11.65
C ARG A 254 -21.21 12.79 12.27
N PRO A 255 -21.59 13.87 11.55
CA PRO A 255 -20.93 14.42 10.36
C PRO A 255 -19.77 15.35 10.72
N ALA A 256 -19.48 15.54 12.02
CA ALA A 256 -18.55 16.54 12.50
C ALA A 256 -17.16 16.36 11.89
N TRP A 257 -16.57 15.17 12.01
CA TRP A 257 -15.20 14.88 11.62
C TRP A 257 -15.06 14.40 10.18
N ILE A 258 -15.98 13.53 9.75
CA ILE A 258 -16.06 13.05 8.38
C ILE A 258 -17.52 13.11 7.92
N ALA A 259 -17.73 13.45 6.66
CA ALA A 259 -19.07 13.59 6.11
C ALA A 259 -19.84 12.25 6.08
N GLU A 260 -19.17 11.19 5.62
CA GLU A 260 -19.72 9.84 5.51
C GLU A 260 -18.68 8.79 5.96
N ILE A 261 -19.15 7.62 6.42
CA ILE A 261 -18.26 6.50 6.72
C ILE A 261 -17.92 5.86 5.39
N GLU A 262 -16.63 5.77 5.10
CA GLU A 262 -16.15 5.19 3.86
C GLU A 262 -16.10 3.66 3.95
N ALA A 263 -16.13 3.02 2.79
CA ALA A 263 -16.06 1.56 2.72
C ALA A 263 -14.63 1.07 2.98
N ASP A 264 -14.50 0.01 3.77
CA ASP A 264 -13.27 -0.75 3.95
C ASP A 264 -12.82 -1.36 2.61
N PRO A 265 -11.67 -0.96 2.05
CA PRO A 265 -11.18 -1.51 0.78
C PRO A 265 -10.83 -3.00 0.81
N PHE A 266 -10.49 -3.60 1.96
CA PHE A 266 -10.27 -5.05 2.04
C PHE A 266 -11.57 -5.87 2.19
N ASN A 267 -12.71 -5.21 2.40
CA ASN A 267 -13.96 -5.92 2.59
C ASN A 267 -14.67 -6.19 1.26
N ALA A 268 -14.83 -7.47 0.93
CA ALA A 268 -15.45 -7.94 -0.30
C ALA A 268 -17.00 -7.89 -0.29
N ASP A 269 -17.65 -7.69 0.86
CA ASP A 269 -19.13 -7.59 0.98
C ASP A 269 -19.65 -6.23 0.47
N ARG A 270 -19.42 -5.99 -0.82
CA ARG A 270 -19.80 -4.77 -1.56
C ARG A 270 -20.97 -5.01 -2.50
N GLU A 271 -21.57 -6.19 -2.45
CA GLU A 271 -22.72 -6.55 -3.28
C GLU A 271 -23.85 -5.51 -3.15
N ARG A 272 -24.50 -5.20 -4.27
CA ARG A 272 -25.65 -4.28 -4.33
C ARG A 272 -25.35 -2.87 -3.79
N GLY A 273 -24.09 -2.43 -3.88
CA GLY A 273 -23.67 -1.08 -3.48
C GLY A 273 -23.46 -0.92 -1.97
N ARG A 274 -23.28 -2.02 -1.24
CA ARG A 274 -22.88 -1.99 0.17
C ARG A 274 -21.53 -1.31 0.34
N LYS A 275 -21.41 -0.51 1.40
CA LYS A 275 -20.18 0.15 1.84
C LYS A 275 -19.85 -0.32 3.26
N PRO A 276 -19.35 -1.55 3.42
CA PRO A 276 -19.01 -2.07 4.74
C PRO A 276 -17.92 -1.19 5.37
N PRO A 277 -18.11 -0.68 6.59
CA PRO A 277 -17.13 0.21 7.21
C PRO A 277 -15.94 -0.58 7.78
N LEU A 278 -14.87 0.13 8.15
CA LEU A 278 -13.82 -0.42 9.01
C LEU A 278 -14.41 -0.88 10.35
N PHE A 279 -13.82 -1.93 10.92
CA PHE A 279 -14.17 -2.36 12.26
C PHE A 279 -13.52 -1.48 13.31
N TYR A 280 -14.29 -1.16 14.34
CA TYR A 280 -13.89 -0.30 15.45
C TYR A 280 -14.41 -0.90 16.75
N PHE A 281 -13.57 -0.88 17.79
CA PHE A 281 -13.97 -1.21 19.16
C PHE A 281 -13.00 -0.60 20.17
N VAL A 282 -13.45 -0.44 21.41
CA VAL A 282 -12.60 -0.10 22.56
C VAL A 282 -12.39 -1.37 23.38
N PRO A 283 -11.14 -1.83 23.60
CA PRO A 283 -10.86 -3.00 24.40
C PRO A 283 -11.46 -2.90 25.80
N ILE A 284 -11.75 -4.06 26.42
CA ILE A 284 -12.42 -4.19 27.72
C ILE A 284 -13.89 -3.74 27.67
N ARG A 285 -14.17 -2.51 27.21
CA ARG A 285 -15.51 -1.95 27.06
C ARG A 285 -16.38 -2.77 26.10
N ASP A 286 -15.88 -3.00 24.88
CA ASP A 286 -16.65 -3.60 23.79
C ASP A 286 -16.35 -5.08 23.60
N THR A 287 -15.40 -5.63 24.37
CA THR A 287 -14.99 -7.04 24.31
C THR A 287 -15.42 -7.84 25.54
N ALA A 288 -16.21 -7.25 26.45
CA ALA A 288 -16.65 -7.91 27.67
C ALA A 288 -17.38 -9.24 27.41
N ASP A 289 -18.23 -9.28 26.38
CA ASP A 289 -19.00 -10.47 25.98
C ASP A 289 -18.12 -11.60 25.42
N ARG A 290 -16.84 -11.32 25.09
CA ARG A 290 -15.89 -12.34 24.64
C ARG A 290 -15.32 -13.16 25.79
N PHE A 291 -15.48 -12.71 27.04
CA PHE A 291 -14.99 -13.41 28.21
C PHE A 291 -16.14 -14.16 28.89
N PRO A 292 -16.12 -15.51 28.91
CA PRO A 292 -17.23 -16.33 29.41
C PRO A 292 -17.52 -16.21 30.92
N SER A 293 -16.72 -15.44 31.67
CA SER A 293 -16.97 -15.14 33.07
C SER A 293 -16.74 -13.67 33.37
N ALA A 294 -17.73 -13.03 34.01
CA ALA A 294 -17.72 -11.60 34.37
C ALA A 294 -16.58 -11.18 35.33
N GLN A 295 -15.76 -12.13 35.81
CA GLN A 295 -14.61 -11.89 36.69
C GLN A 295 -13.27 -11.76 35.93
N GLN A 296 -13.23 -11.94 34.62
CA GLN A 296 -12.00 -11.87 33.80
C GLN A 296 -12.22 -11.10 32.50
N VAL A 297 -12.73 -9.87 32.54
CA VAL A 297 -12.55 -8.97 31.38
C VAL A 297 -11.07 -8.54 31.38
N GLY A 298 -10.24 -9.31 30.69
CA GLY A 298 -8.81 -9.04 30.54
C GLY A 298 -8.52 -8.05 29.42
N PRO A 299 -7.29 -7.50 29.36
CA PRO A 299 -6.82 -6.74 28.20
C PRO A 299 -7.03 -7.52 26.90
N HIS A 300 -7.39 -6.82 25.83
CA HIS A 300 -7.46 -7.42 24.50
C HIS A 300 -6.06 -7.67 23.98
N GLN A 301 -5.81 -8.88 23.50
CA GLN A 301 -4.50 -9.29 23.01
C GLN A 301 -4.43 -9.20 21.49
N LEU A 302 -3.48 -8.43 20.98
CA LEU A 302 -3.09 -8.40 19.57
C LEU A 302 -1.81 -9.20 19.37
N ASN A 303 -1.77 -10.06 18.36
CA ASN A 303 -0.54 -10.67 17.87
C ASN A 303 -0.20 -10.08 16.50
N ILE A 304 0.88 -9.31 16.44
CA ILE A 304 1.32 -8.59 15.25
C ILE A 304 2.43 -9.39 14.58
N ILE A 305 2.18 -9.75 13.32
CA ILE A 305 3.14 -10.49 12.50
C ILE A 305 3.89 -9.47 11.65
N MET A 306 5.18 -9.34 11.94
CA MET A 306 6.05 -8.39 11.28
C MET A 306 6.69 -9.05 10.05
N ALA A 307 6.80 -8.31 8.94
CA ALA A 307 7.53 -8.79 7.77
C ALA A 307 9.04 -8.89 8.04
N ASP A 308 9.60 -7.88 8.71
CA ASP A 308 11.05 -7.68 8.82
C ASP A 308 11.59 -7.78 10.27
N GLY A 309 10.91 -8.53 11.14
CA GLY A 309 11.29 -8.60 12.55
C GLY A 309 10.57 -9.67 13.37
N PRO A 310 10.85 -9.73 14.68
CA PRO A 310 10.13 -10.63 15.57
C PRO A 310 8.65 -10.22 15.66
N ASN A 311 7.77 -11.20 15.75
CA ASN A 311 6.35 -10.98 16.03
C ASN A 311 6.18 -10.35 17.40
N ILE A 312 5.19 -9.46 17.52
CA ILE A 312 4.97 -8.65 18.71
C ILE A 312 3.63 -9.03 19.31
N ARG A 313 3.56 -9.12 20.64
CA ARG A 313 2.32 -9.35 21.38
C ARG A 313 2.01 -8.14 22.23
N VAL A 314 0.86 -7.53 22.01
CA VAL A 314 0.44 -6.32 22.72
C VAL A 314 -0.85 -6.59 23.49
N LEU A 315 -0.90 -6.10 24.73
CA LEU A 315 -2.09 -6.14 25.57
C LEU A 315 -2.70 -4.74 25.65
N LEU A 316 -3.84 -4.55 24.99
CA LEU A 316 -4.55 -3.28 24.95
C LEU A 316 -5.66 -3.21 26.00
N ARG A 317 -5.80 -2.04 26.62
CA ARG A 317 -6.83 -1.75 27.62
C ARG A 317 -7.85 -0.76 27.05
N ASP A 318 -8.74 -0.27 27.90
CA ASP A 318 -9.75 0.73 27.57
C ASP A 318 -9.18 2.16 27.40
N ASP A 319 -7.86 2.32 27.48
CA ASP A 319 -7.12 3.57 27.26
C ASP A 319 -6.85 3.85 25.77
N THR A 320 -7.30 2.98 24.87
CA THR A 320 -7.20 3.19 23.43
C THR A 320 -8.38 2.55 22.71
N PHE A 321 -8.58 2.88 21.44
CA PHE A 321 -9.47 2.11 20.57
C PHE A 321 -8.64 1.21 19.66
N VAL A 322 -9.31 0.28 18.99
CA VAL A 322 -8.75 -0.52 17.92
C VAL A 322 -9.58 -0.27 16.67
N MET A 323 -8.90 0.05 15.58
CA MET A 323 -9.48 0.15 14.25
C MET A 323 -8.72 -0.77 13.31
N TYR A 324 -9.44 -1.57 12.56
CA TYR A 324 -8.85 -2.50 11.62
C TYR A 324 -9.75 -2.70 10.40
N SER A 325 -9.10 -3.11 9.33
CA SER A 325 -9.71 -3.55 8.09
C SER A 325 -9.68 -5.07 8.05
N VAL A 326 -10.72 -5.70 7.48
CA VAL A 326 -10.83 -7.17 7.47
C VAL A 326 -9.73 -7.82 6.64
N GLY A 327 -9.34 -9.02 7.04
CA GLY A 327 -8.48 -9.87 6.24
C GLY A 327 -9.17 -10.45 4.99
N PRO A 328 -8.47 -11.32 4.23
CA PRO A 328 -9.01 -11.98 3.03
C PRO A 328 -10.26 -12.84 3.27
N ASP A 329 -10.57 -13.19 4.52
CA ASP A 329 -11.77 -13.93 4.89
C ASP A 329 -13.02 -13.04 5.05
N SER A 330 -12.85 -11.72 4.99
CA SER A 330 -13.91 -10.72 5.24
C SER A 330 -14.62 -10.91 6.60
N ALA A 331 -13.96 -11.58 7.56
CA ALA A 331 -14.54 -11.92 8.84
C ALA A 331 -14.17 -10.91 9.92
N LYS A 332 -15.02 -10.81 10.95
CA LYS A 332 -14.72 -10.03 12.14
C LYS A 332 -13.80 -10.83 13.07
N ASN A 333 -12.50 -10.83 12.79
CA ASN A 333 -11.50 -11.55 13.60
C ASN A 333 -10.99 -10.73 14.81
N TRP A 334 -11.55 -9.53 15.02
CA TRP A 334 -11.25 -8.66 16.15
C TRP A 334 -9.79 -8.24 16.25
N ALA A 335 -9.02 -8.29 15.16
CA ALA A 335 -7.59 -8.04 15.15
C ALA A 335 -6.78 -8.97 16.09
N ASP A 336 -7.29 -10.15 16.46
CA ASP A 336 -6.56 -11.08 17.35
C ASP A 336 -5.18 -11.48 16.76
N GLU A 337 -5.12 -11.67 15.44
CA GLU A 337 -3.88 -11.74 14.64
C GLU A 337 -3.92 -10.67 13.55
N VAL A 338 -2.84 -9.90 13.42
CA VAL A 338 -2.73 -8.84 12.41
C VAL A 338 -1.47 -8.97 11.59
N GLN A 339 -1.58 -8.68 10.30
CA GLN A 339 -0.46 -8.60 9.38
C GLN A 339 -0.76 -7.53 8.32
N ASN A 340 -0.05 -6.40 8.41
CA ASN A 340 -0.25 -5.27 7.50
C ASN A 340 0.40 -5.52 6.13
N SER A 341 -0.16 -6.45 5.37
CA SER A 341 0.26 -6.77 4.01
C SER A 341 -0.94 -7.14 3.15
N ALA A 342 -0.91 -6.81 1.85
CA ALA A 342 -1.99 -7.15 0.91
C ALA A 342 -2.22 -8.66 0.76
N THR A 343 -1.19 -9.47 1.03
CA THR A 343 -1.19 -10.93 0.85
C THR A 343 -1.22 -11.68 2.19
N ALA A 344 -1.78 -11.08 3.24
CA ALA A 344 -1.91 -11.74 4.53
C ALA A 344 -2.71 -13.05 4.39
N PRO A 345 -2.35 -14.14 5.09
CA PRO A 345 -3.20 -15.34 5.17
C PRO A 345 -4.60 -15.07 5.75
N SER A 346 -5.55 -15.96 5.47
CA SER A 346 -6.89 -15.95 6.10
C SER A 346 -6.78 -16.00 7.63
N GLY A 347 -7.68 -15.30 8.32
CA GLY A 347 -7.66 -15.14 9.78
C GLY A 347 -6.83 -13.95 10.29
N ARG A 348 -6.15 -13.22 9.40
CA ARG A 348 -5.31 -12.06 9.76
C ARG A 348 -5.90 -10.78 9.24
N ASP A 349 -6.15 -9.85 10.15
CA ASP A 349 -6.69 -8.53 9.84
C ASP A 349 -5.57 -7.52 9.54
N TYR A 350 -5.96 -6.37 8.97
CA TYR A 350 -5.07 -5.25 8.71
C TYR A 350 -5.28 -4.16 9.77
N LEU A 351 -4.28 -3.93 10.64
CA LEU A 351 -4.40 -3.00 11.76
C LEU A 351 -4.19 -1.55 11.28
N ILE A 352 -5.17 -0.68 11.56
CA ILE A 352 -5.09 0.75 11.28
C ILE A 352 -4.66 1.54 12.52
N TRP A 353 -5.29 1.23 13.66
CA TRP A 353 -5.04 1.89 14.94
C TRP A 353 -5.11 0.88 16.09
N PRO A 354 -4.18 0.91 17.06
CA PRO A 354 -2.97 1.72 17.09
C PRO A 354 -2.03 1.43 15.90
N PRO A 355 -1.21 2.40 15.46
CA PRO A 355 -0.29 2.18 14.33
C PRO A 355 0.74 1.10 14.67
N VAL A 356 0.99 0.17 13.74
CA VAL A 356 1.95 -0.94 13.94
C VAL A 356 3.33 -0.39 14.27
N MET A 357 3.75 0.69 13.60
CA MET A 357 5.02 1.37 13.89
C MET A 357 5.13 1.86 15.34
N SER A 358 4.06 2.40 15.93
CA SER A 358 4.07 2.86 17.33
C SER A 358 4.20 1.70 18.30
N LEU A 359 3.49 0.61 18.02
CA LEU A 359 3.53 -0.61 18.83
C LEU A 359 4.90 -1.28 18.75
N GLN A 360 5.49 -1.33 17.56
CA GLN A 360 6.85 -1.84 17.36
C GLN A 360 7.87 -1.02 18.13
N ARG A 361 7.82 0.31 18.03
CA ARG A 361 8.73 1.21 18.75
C ARG A 361 8.62 1.02 20.25
N THR A 362 7.40 0.93 20.79
CA THR A 362 7.16 0.65 22.22
C THR A 362 7.78 -0.68 22.65
N ASN A 363 7.61 -1.73 21.85
CA ASN A 363 8.20 -3.04 22.13
C ASN A 363 9.75 -2.99 22.13
N LEU A 364 10.35 -2.33 21.14
CA LEU A 364 11.81 -2.18 21.06
C LEU A 364 12.40 -1.43 22.26
N VAL A 365 11.71 -0.40 22.76
CA VAL A 365 12.09 0.31 23.99
C VAL A 365 11.97 -0.60 25.23
N GLN A 366 10.90 -1.40 25.33
CA GLN A 366 10.72 -2.36 26.43
C GLN A 366 11.79 -3.46 26.42
N ASP A 367 12.24 -3.87 25.24
CA ASP A 367 13.29 -4.87 25.04
C ASP A 367 14.71 -4.27 25.12
N GLY A 368 14.86 -2.96 25.32
CA GLY A 368 16.14 -2.26 25.44
C GLY A 368 16.97 -2.20 24.15
N GLN A 369 16.31 -2.25 22.99
CA GLN A 369 16.94 -2.19 21.65
C GLN A 369 16.96 -0.77 21.05
N LEU A 370 16.28 0.18 21.70
CA LEU A 370 16.29 1.62 21.47
C LEU A 370 16.48 2.30 22.83
#